data_AF-A0A8J7C3S8-F1
#
_entry.id   AF-A0A8J7C3S8-F1
#
_cell.length_a   1.000
_cell.length_b   1.000
_cell.length_c   1.000
_cell.angle_alpha   90.00
_cell.angle_beta   90.00
_cell.angle_gamma   90.00
#
_symmetry.space_group_name_H-M   'P 1'
#
loop_
_entity.id
_entity.type
_entity.pdbx_description
1 polymer ?
#
loop_
_entity_poly.entity_id
_entity_poly.type
_entity_poly.pdbx_seq_one_letter_code
_entity_poly.pdbx_strand_id
1 'polypeptide(L)'
;MQKRNLQIALIVLFVMVLVAGAVTFAKGKPGGIKPCRDALIYCLDVWDPVVCDDGRVYSNACYARRACATGCTSTGGGGVEY
;
A
#
# COMPACT_ATOMS: atom_id res chain seq x y z
N MET A 1 -57.15 -2.45 4.15
CA MET A 1 -56.02 -2.43 5.12
C MET A 1 -54.77 -3.15 4.61
N GLN A 2 -54.88 -4.25 3.86
CA GLN A 2 -53.75 -5.05 3.34
C GLN A 2 -52.74 -4.30 2.44
N LYS A 3 -53.21 -3.40 1.55
CA LYS A 3 -52.33 -2.63 0.63
C LYS A 3 -51.41 -1.65 1.36
N ARG A 4 -51.88 -1.01 2.44
CA ARG A 4 -51.07 -0.04 3.21
C ARG A 4 -49.97 -0.73 4.01
N ASN A 5 -50.25 -1.92 4.54
CA ASN A 5 -49.27 -2.72 5.29
C ASN A 5 -48.20 -3.31 4.35
N LEU A 6 -48.57 -3.75 3.15
CA LEU A 6 -47.62 -4.22 2.13
C LEU A 6 -46.70 -3.08 1.64
N GLN A 7 -47.25 -1.89 1.42
CA GLN A 7 -46.47 -0.71 1.04
C GLN A 7 -45.47 -0.30 2.13
N ILE A 8 -45.89 -0.30 3.40
CA ILE A 8 -44.98 -0.04 4.54
C ILE A 8 -43.88 -1.11 4.62
N ALA A 9 -44.20 -2.39 4.43
CA ALA A 9 -43.22 -3.47 4.45
C ALA A 9 -42.16 -3.33 3.34
N LEU A 10 -42.58 -2.93 2.13
CA LEU A 10 -41.66 -2.70 1.01
C LEU A 10 -40.73 -1.51 1.24
N ILE A 11 -41.25 -0.41 1.82
CA ILE A 11 -40.44 0.77 2.17
C ILE A 11 -39.42 0.41 3.25
N VAL A 12 -39.82 -0.31 4.30
CA VAL A 12 -38.91 -0.76 5.36
C VAL A 12 -37.83 -1.68 4.80
N LEU A 13 -38.17 -2.62 3.91
CA LEU A 13 -37.20 -3.49 3.26
C LEU A 13 -36.18 -2.67 2.44
N PHE A 14 -36.65 -1.70 1.65
CA PHE A 14 -35.80 -0.86 0.82
C PHE A 14 -34.83 -0.01 1.66
N VAL A 15 -35.32 0.59 2.76
CA VAL A 15 -34.48 1.36 3.69
C VAL A 15 -33.41 0.49 4.34
N MET A 16 -33.75 -0.75 4.73
CA MET A 16 -32.78 -1.69 5.31
C MET A 16 -31.65 -2.05 4.34
N VAL A 17 -31.97 -2.22 3.05
CA VAL A 17 -30.96 -2.47 1.99
C VAL A 17 -30.02 -1.27 1.82
N LEU A 18 -30.56 -0.05 1.84
CA LEU A 18 -29.75 1.17 1.73
C LEU A 18 -28.79 1.34 2.92
N VAL A 19 -29.26 1.06 4.14
CA VAL A 19 -28.43 1.19 5.36
C VAL A 19 -27.33 0.14 5.41
N ALA A 20 -27.61 -1.11 5.03
CA ALA A 20 -26.61 -2.17 4.98
C ALA A 20 -25.53 -1.94 3.91
N GLY A 21 -25.86 -1.27 2.79
CA GLY A 21 -24.90 -0.93 1.75
C GLY A 21 -23.87 0.13 2.18
N ALA A 22 -24.22 1.04 3.09
CA ALA A 22 -23.33 2.13 3.50
C ALA A 22 -22.17 1.69 4.41
N VAL A 23 -22.31 0.57 5.13
CA VAL A 23 -21.33 0.14 6.16
C VAL A 23 -20.11 -0.61 5.62
N THR A 24 -20.10 -1.01 4.33
CA THR A 24 -18.99 -1.79 3.75
C THR A 24 -17.83 -0.97 3.18
N PHE A 25 -17.93 0.37 3.12
CA PHE A 25 -16.93 1.21 2.45
C PHE A 25 -15.85 1.83 3.36
N ALA A 26 -15.94 1.63 4.69
CA ALA A 26 -15.07 2.36 5.63
C ALA A 26 -13.82 1.58 6.12
N LYS A 27 -13.53 0.37 5.64
CA LYS A 27 -12.30 -0.34 6.02
C LYS A 27 -11.11 0.08 5.16
N GLY A 28 -10.69 1.33 5.31
CA GLY A 28 -9.36 1.76 4.92
C GLY A 28 -8.32 0.97 5.72
N LYS A 29 -7.41 0.26 5.04
CA LYS A 29 -6.30 -0.41 5.72
C LYS A 29 -5.47 0.64 6.47
N PRO A 30 -5.08 0.42 7.74
CA PRO A 30 -4.09 1.27 8.38
C PRO A 30 -2.79 1.14 7.59
N GLY A 31 -2.49 2.17 6.79
CA GLY A 31 -1.23 2.29 6.07
C GLY A 31 -0.12 2.56 7.08
N GLY A 32 0.46 1.49 7.62
CA GLY A 32 1.70 1.56 8.38
C GLY A 32 2.78 2.27 7.56
N ILE A 33 3.59 3.06 8.23
CA ILE A 33 4.76 3.75 7.66
C ILE A 33 5.60 2.70 6.93
N LYS A 34 5.55 2.68 5.60
CA LYS A 34 6.52 1.91 4.81
C LYS A 34 7.85 2.66 4.94
N PRO A 35 8.91 2.06 5.50
CA PRO A 35 10.16 2.73 5.89
C PRO A 35 11.03 3.21 4.72
N CYS A 36 10.44 3.46 3.56
CA CYS A 36 11.11 4.01 2.39
C CYS A 36 10.65 5.44 2.05
N ARG A 37 9.64 5.98 2.77
CA ARG A 37 9.21 7.39 2.68
C ARG A 37 9.78 8.26 3.80
N ASP A 38 10.94 7.90 4.33
CA ASP A 38 11.68 8.81 5.19
C ASP A 38 12.17 9.95 4.29
N ALA A 39 11.53 11.11 4.40
CA ALA A 39 11.78 12.26 3.54
C ALA A 39 13.22 12.84 3.67
N LEU A 40 14.05 12.24 4.53
CA LEU A 40 15.37 12.72 4.91
C LEU A 40 16.41 11.58 4.83
N ILE A 41 16.50 10.89 3.69
CA ILE A 41 17.60 9.95 3.41
C ILE A 41 18.72 10.71 2.70
N TYR A 42 19.85 10.89 3.41
CA TYR A 42 21.11 11.38 2.84
C TYR A 42 21.96 10.18 2.43
N CYS A 43 22.40 10.15 1.17
CA CYS A 43 23.27 9.10 0.64
C CYS A 43 24.64 9.69 0.33
N LEU A 44 25.69 8.90 0.59
CA LEU A 44 27.02 9.19 0.09
C LEU A 44 27.09 8.86 -1.41
N ASP A 45 27.90 9.61 -2.15
CA ASP A 45 28.19 9.37 -3.56
C ASP A 45 29.25 8.27 -3.76
N VAL A 46 29.06 7.14 -3.08
CA VAL A 46 29.88 5.92 -3.22
C VAL A 46 29.28 5.04 -4.30
N TRP A 47 30.13 4.48 -5.17
CA TRP A 47 29.73 3.51 -6.19
C TRP A 47 29.87 2.07 -5.65
N ASP A 48 28.73 1.45 -5.33
CA ASP A 48 28.59 0.08 -4.87
C ASP A 48 27.27 -0.51 -5.41
N PRO A 49 27.23 -0.91 -6.69
CA PRO A 49 25.97 -1.05 -7.43
C PRO A 49 25.13 -2.25 -7.01
N VAL A 50 23.82 -2.01 -6.85
CA VAL A 50 22.81 -3.05 -6.57
C VAL A 50 21.79 -3.13 -7.70
N VAL A 51 21.34 -4.34 -8.02
CA VAL A 51 20.21 -4.60 -8.94
C VAL A 51 19.01 -4.98 -8.12
N CYS A 52 17.85 -4.36 -8.37
CA CYS A 52 16.61 -4.61 -7.63
C CYS A 52 15.53 -5.28 -8.50
N ASP A 53 14.41 -5.69 -7.90
CA ASP A 53 13.30 -6.39 -8.59
C ASP A 53 12.67 -5.58 -9.74
N ASP A 54 12.86 -4.25 -9.73
CA ASP A 54 12.41 -3.34 -10.77
C ASP A 54 13.33 -3.34 -12.01
N GLY A 55 14.37 -4.17 -12.00
CA GLY A 55 15.34 -4.30 -13.10
C GLY A 55 16.31 -3.13 -13.21
N ARG A 56 16.31 -2.20 -12.24
CA ARG A 56 17.21 -1.05 -12.24
C ARG A 56 18.48 -1.35 -11.46
N VAL A 57 19.58 -0.76 -11.94
CA VAL A 57 20.84 -0.69 -11.20
C VAL A 57 20.89 0.65 -10.46
N TYR A 58 21.06 0.59 -9.14
CA TYR A 58 21.25 1.77 -8.31
C TYR A 58 22.72 1.93 -7.95
N SER A 59 23.21 3.17 -7.90
CA SER A 59 24.61 3.47 -7.60
C SER A 59 25.10 2.90 -6.26
N ASN A 60 24.18 2.81 -5.28
CA ASN A 60 24.37 2.08 -4.03
C ASN A 60 23.04 1.72 -3.37
N ALA A 61 23.10 0.89 -2.33
CA ALA A 61 21.93 0.45 -1.55
C ALA A 61 21.15 1.60 -0.90
N CYS A 62 21.80 2.70 -0.53
CA CYS A 62 21.11 3.88 0.01
C CYS A 62 20.20 4.51 -1.05
N TYR A 63 20.70 4.69 -2.27
CA TYR A 63 19.92 5.20 -3.38
C TYR A 63 18.74 4.29 -3.76
N ALA A 64 18.92 2.97 -3.68
CA ALA A 64 17.84 2.00 -3.86
C ALA A 64 16.75 2.16 -2.78
N ARG A 65 17.13 2.27 -1.50
CA ARG A 65 16.19 2.49 -0.39
C ARG A 65 15.45 3.82 -0.51
N ARG A 66 16.14 4.88 -0.90
CA ARG A 66 15.55 6.22 -1.15
C ARG A 66 14.53 6.20 -2.28
N ALA A 67 14.70 5.31 -3.25
CA ALA A 67 13.75 5.08 -4.33
C ALA A 67 12.66 4.05 -3.99
N CYS A 68 12.59 3.55 -2.75
CA CYS A 68 11.70 2.46 -2.36
C CYS A 68 11.86 1.16 -3.18
N ALA A 69 13.06 0.91 -3.72
CA ALA A 69 13.34 -0.33 -4.44
C ALA A 69 13.46 -1.51 -3.47
N THR A 70 13.03 -2.69 -3.91
CA THR A 70 13.03 -3.94 -3.12
C THR A 70 13.76 -5.05 -3.87
N GLY A 71 14.11 -6.13 -3.15
CA GLY A 71 14.79 -7.29 -3.73
C GLY A 71 16.17 -6.95 -4.31
N CYS A 72 16.86 -6.02 -3.68
CA CYS A 72 18.15 -5.54 -4.17
C CYS A 72 19.28 -6.51 -3.82
N THR A 73 20.07 -6.90 -4.82
CA THR A 73 21.26 -7.75 -4.71
C THR A 73 22.50 -7.00 -5.18
N SER A 74 23.64 -7.15 -4.50
CA SER A 74 24.91 -6.57 -4.95
C SER A 74 25.38 -7.21 -6.26
N THR A 75 25.83 -6.38 -7.20
CA THR A 75 26.29 -6.84 -8.51
C THR A 75 27.69 -7.48 -8.42
N GLY A 76 28.44 -7.17 -7.36
CA GLY A 76 29.69 -7.83 -6.99
C GLY A 76 29.48 -8.67 -5.73
N GLY A 77 29.71 -9.98 -5.83
CA GLY A 77 29.49 -10.95 -4.75
C GLY A 77 30.05 -10.49 -3.40
N GLY A 78 29.15 -10.11 -2.51
CA GLY A 78 29.44 -9.61 -1.18
C GLY A 78 28.15 -9.07 -0.60
N GLY A 79 27.39 -9.95 0.05
CA GLY A 79 26.12 -9.59 0.67
C GLY A 79 26.34 -8.56 1.79
N VAL A 80 25.48 -7.56 1.81
CA VAL A 80 25.17 -6.82 3.03
C VAL A 80 23.66 -6.94 3.25
N GLU A 81 23.29 -8.06 3.87
CA GLU A 81 22.12 -8.08 4.76
C GLU A 81 22.37 -7.01 5.83
N TYR A 82 21.45 -6.06 5.92
CA TYR A 82 21.21 -5.26 7.12
C TYR A 82 19.76 -5.48 7.54
#